data_AF-A0A382Q3C6-F1
#
_entry.id   AF-A0A382Q3C6-F1
#
_cell.length_a   1.000
_cell.length_b   1.000
_cell.length_c   1.000
_cell.angle_alpha   90.00
_cell.angle_beta   90.00
_cell.angle_gamma   90.00
#
_symmetry.space_group_name_H-M   'P 1'
#
loop_
_entity.id
_entity.type
_entity.pdbx_description
1 polymer ?
#
loop_
_entity_poly.entity_id
_entity_poly.type
_entity_poly.pdbx_seq_one_letter_code
_entity_poly.pdbx_strand_id
1 'polypeptide(L)'
;MSTPGNESYSTGRRWGGWVNCALAVLSVLALAAMANYLSYRHYTRASVAENIDLEFSSRTELMLRQLDNEVNVTVFYDEEESTRVLVLELLKKYQHANPLVRFTAVNPLREPARAREVIRRCRLPAQARNLIIFEANQRMQIVTHGQLTKMDASRTAKGDLVFKRTAFLGELHFTSAINAVSNPVMSRVYFLTGHGEHSPTNTGSAG
;
A
#
# COMPACT_ATOMS: atom_id res chain seq x y z
N MET A 1 84.78 2.85 -45.37
CA MET A 1 84.07 3.95 -44.68
C MET A 1 82.62 3.95 -45.18
N SER A 2 81.65 4.15 -44.27
CA SER A 2 80.18 4.22 -44.48
C SER A 2 79.40 2.94 -44.17
N THR A 3 78.73 2.97 -43.01
CA THR A 3 77.86 1.99 -42.35
C THR A 3 76.46 1.91 -43.00
N PRO A 4 75.76 0.75 -42.95
CA PRO A 4 74.33 0.71 -43.26
C PRO A 4 73.50 1.35 -42.13
N GLY A 5 72.44 2.07 -42.49
CA GLY A 5 71.51 2.68 -41.56
C GLY A 5 70.52 1.66 -41.00
N ASN A 6 70.36 1.67 -39.68
CA ASN A 6 69.46 0.77 -38.95
C ASN A 6 68.14 1.50 -38.75
N GLU A 7 67.10 1.17 -39.52
CA GLU A 7 65.75 1.64 -39.26
C GLU A 7 65.16 0.87 -38.06
N SER A 8 65.14 1.54 -36.91
CA SER A 8 64.62 0.99 -35.66
C SER A 8 63.10 1.22 -35.60
N TYR A 9 62.31 0.22 -35.97
CA TYR A 9 60.85 0.23 -35.80
C TYR A 9 60.50 0.01 -34.32
N SER A 10 60.14 1.11 -33.65
CA SER A 10 59.64 1.13 -32.27
C SER A 10 58.33 0.32 -32.14
N THR A 11 58.46 -0.93 -31.72
CA THR A 11 57.35 -1.85 -31.39
C THR A 11 56.79 -1.56 -29.97
N GLY A 12 56.81 -0.30 -29.55
CA GLY A 12 56.44 0.09 -28.17
C GLY A 12 55.00 0.62 -28.01
N ARG A 13 54.31 0.96 -29.09
CA ARG A 13 53.00 1.66 -29.01
C ARG A 13 51.76 0.79 -29.21
N ARG A 14 51.91 -0.51 -29.53
CA ARG A 14 50.76 -1.39 -29.78
C ARG A 14 50.17 -2.01 -28.51
N TRP A 15 50.91 -2.04 -27.41
CA TRP A 15 50.46 -2.64 -26.14
C TRP A 15 49.73 -1.67 -25.21
N GLY A 16 49.99 -0.36 -25.32
CA GLY A 16 49.32 0.66 -24.51
C GLY A 16 47.80 0.75 -24.75
N GLY A 17 47.36 0.52 -25.99
CA GLY A 17 45.93 0.51 -26.33
C GLY A 17 45.17 -0.66 -25.66
N TRP A 18 45.76 -1.86 -25.67
CA TRP A 18 45.16 -3.04 -25.05
C TRP A 18 45.10 -2.94 -23.53
N VAL A 19 46.11 -2.35 -22.89
CA VAL A 19 46.10 -2.08 -21.45
C VAL A 19 44.99 -1.10 -21.09
N ASN A 20 44.80 -0.04 -21.88
CA ASN A 20 43.75 0.94 -21.62
C ASN A 20 42.34 0.35 -21.85
N CYS A 21 42.17 -0.49 -22.89
CA CYS A 21 40.93 -1.23 -23.10
C CYS A 21 40.64 -2.22 -21.96
N ALA A 22 41.64 -2.96 -21.49
CA ALA A 22 41.50 -3.87 -20.36
C ALA A 22 41.11 -3.11 -19.08
N LEU A 23 41.72 -1.95 -18.84
CA LEU A 23 41.40 -1.09 -17.70
C LEU A 23 39.97 -0.52 -17.76
N ALA A 24 39.51 -0.14 -18.96
CA ALA A 24 38.14 0.32 -19.17
C ALA A 24 37.12 -0.80 -18.93
N VAL A 25 37.36 -2.01 -19.46
CA VAL A 25 36.49 -3.18 -19.23
C VAL A 25 36.44 -3.56 -17.76
N LEU A 26 37.59 -3.54 -17.07
CA LEU A 26 37.66 -3.81 -15.63
C LEU A 26 36.85 -2.77 -14.83
N SER A 27 36.93 -1.49 -15.22
CA SER A 27 36.17 -0.41 -14.57
C SER A 27 34.65 -0.58 -14.74
N VAL A 28 34.19 -0.94 -15.95
CA VAL A 28 32.78 -1.22 -16.22
C VAL A 28 32.29 -2.43 -15.41
N LEU A 29 33.09 -3.50 -15.32
CA LEU A 29 32.78 -4.66 -14.49
C LEU A 29 32.74 -4.32 -13.00
N ALA A 30 33.64 -3.47 -12.52
CA ALA A 30 33.64 -3.01 -11.13
C ALA A 30 32.38 -2.18 -10.82
N LEU A 31 31.97 -1.28 -11.72
CA LEU A 31 30.73 -0.52 -11.58
C LEU A 31 29.50 -1.43 -11.63
N ALA A 32 29.46 -2.42 -12.53
CA ALA A 32 28.38 -3.39 -12.62
C ALA A 32 28.30 -4.27 -11.36
N ALA A 33 29.45 -4.72 -10.85
CA ALA A 33 29.54 -5.49 -9.61
C ALA A 33 29.12 -4.66 -8.40
N MET A 34 29.50 -3.37 -8.34
CA MET A 34 29.09 -2.47 -7.27
C MET A 34 27.59 -2.11 -7.37
N ALA A 35 27.05 -1.89 -8.56
CA ALA A 35 25.62 -1.70 -8.78
C ALA A 35 24.81 -2.95 -8.45
N ASN A 36 25.34 -4.14 -8.75
CA ASN A 36 24.71 -5.41 -8.42
C ASN A 36 24.83 -5.73 -6.92
N TYR A 37 25.98 -5.48 -6.31
CA TYR A 37 26.17 -5.59 -4.87
C TYR A 37 25.29 -4.60 -4.11
N LEU A 38 25.13 -3.38 -4.62
CA LEU A 38 24.20 -2.40 -4.10
C LEU A 38 22.76 -2.85 -4.34
N SER A 39 22.41 -3.44 -5.49
CA SER A 39 21.05 -3.99 -5.71
C SER A 39 20.73 -5.18 -4.78
N TYR A 40 21.73 -6.00 -4.45
CA TYR A 40 21.57 -7.15 -3.56
C TYR A 40 21.53 -6.73 -2.08
N ARG A 41 22.36 -5.77 -1.67
CA ARG A 41 22.45 -5.25 -0.29
C ARG A 41 21.38 -4.18 0.01
N HIS A 42 21.01 -3.39 -0.99
CA HIS A 42 19.94 -2.39 -1.03
C HIS A 42 18.84 -2.82 -2.00
N TYR A 43 18.29 -4.03 -1.80
CA TYR A 43 16.88 -4.26 -2.13
C TYR A 43 16.04 -3.49 -1.11
N THR A 44 16.22 -2.18 -1.13
CA THR A 44 15.52 -1.26 -0.28
C THR A 44 14.08 -1.29 -0.78
N ARG A 45 13.26 -2.09 -0.10
CA ARG A 45 11.88 -1.71 0.18
C ARG A 45 11.86 -0.41 1.01
N ALA A 46 12.68 0.58 0.66
CA ALA A 46 12.65 1.91 1.23
C ALA A 46 11.50 2.62 0.55
N SER A 47 10.39 2.62 1.29
CA SER A 47 9.69 3.87 1.56
C SER A 47 9.31 4.69 0.33
N VAL A 48 8.49 4.12 -0.55
CA VAL A 48 7.43 4.91 -1.21
C VAL A 48 6.32 5.18 -0.19
N ALA A 49 6.73 5.73 0.96
CA ALA A 49 5.90 6.29 2.02
C ALA A 49 6.43 7.69 2.35
N GLU A 50 7.19 8.28 1.43
CA GLU A 50 7.68 9.63 1.56
C GLU A 50 6.52 10.57 1.20
N ASN A 51 5.88 11.09 2.26
CA ASN A 51 4.90 12.19 2.24
C ASN A 51 3.50 11.84 1.72
N ILE A 52 2.84 10.87 2.35
CA ILE A 52 1.37 10.90 2.40
C ILE A 52 1.01 11.53 3.74
N ASP A 53 0.79 12.84 3.77
CA ASP A 53 0.27 13.58 4.93
C ASP A 53 -1.17 13.12 5.22
N LEU A 54 -1.28 11.96 5.87
CA LEU A 54 -2.53 11.48 6.45
C LEU A 54 -2.65 12.09 7.85
N GLU A 55 -2.89 13.39 7.97
CA GLU A 55 -3.20 14.00 9.27
C GLU A 55 -4.50 13.42 9.84
N PHE A 56 -4.51 13.13 11.14
CA PHE A 56 -5.72 12.61 11.78
C PHE A 56 -6.62 13.78 12.12
N SER A 57 -7.93 13.56 12.01
CA SER A 57 -8.87 14.48 12.63
C SER A 57 -8.72 14.46 14.16
N SER A 58 -8.97 15.60 14.80
CA SER A 58 -8.96 15.73 16.26
C SER A 58 -9.89 14.71 16.97
N ARG A 59 -10.96 14.27 16.29
CA ARG A 59 -11.87 13.24 16.79
C ARG A 59 -11.22 11.86 16.85
N THR A 60 -10.47 11.48 15.82
CA THR A 60 -9.76 10.19 15.78
C THR A 60 -8.69 10.14 16.87
N GLU A 61 -7.95 11.23 17.08
CA GLU A 61 -6.95 11.28 18.15
C GLU A 61 -7.56 11.11 19.55
N LEU A 62 -8.67 11.78 19.83
CA LEU A 62 -9.37 11.63 21.11
C LEU A 62 -9.87 10.20 21.32
N MET A 63 -10.45 9.58 20.29
CA MET A 63 -10.91 8.20 20.35
C MET A 63 -9.76 7.22 20.60
N LEU A 64 -8.61 7.42 19.96
CA LEU A 64 -7.44 6.58 20.17
C LEU A 64 -6.83 6.76 21.56
N ARG A 65 -6.88 7.95 22.16
CA ARG A 65 -6.44 8.18 23.55
C ARG A 65 -7.33 7.50 24.58
N GLN A 66 -8.61 7.35 24.27
CA GLN A 66 -9.59 6.71 25.15
C GLN A 66 -9.63 5.19 25.00
N LEU A 67 -9.01 4.64 23.95
CA LEU A 67 -8.97 3.21 23.69
C LEU A 67 -8.10 2.50 24.74
N ASP A 68 -8.72 1.63 25.53
CA ASP A 68 -8.13 0.90 26.66
C ASP A 68 -8.01 -0.61 26.41
N ASN A 69 -8.70 -1.13 25.39
CA ASN A 69 -8.64 -2.52 24.96
C ASN A 69 -7.69 -2.72 23.77
N GLU A 70 -7.07 -3.91 23.71
CA GLU A 70 -6.24 -4.30 22.57
C GLU A 70 -7.11 -4.56 21.32
N VAL A 71 -6.68 -4.00 20.19
CA VAL A 71 -7.37 -4.14 18.91
C VAL A 71 -6.40 -4.75 17.90
N ASN A 72 -6.74 -5.96 17.45
CA ASN A 72 -5.96 -6.69 16.46
C ASN A 72 -6.54 -6.46 15.07
N VAL A 73 -5.71 -5.97 14.16
CA VAL A 73 -6.06 -5.65 12.79
C VAL A 73 -5.35 -6.60 11.82
N THR A 74 -6.10 -7.40 11.08
CA THR A 74 -5.54 -8.28 10.05
C THR A 74 -5.77 -7.66 8.67
N VAL A 75 -4.70 -7.28 7.99
CA VAL A 75 -4.73 -6.75 6.62
C VAL A 75 -4.60 -7.91 5.64
N PHE A 76 -5.70 -8.28 5.01
CA PHE A 76 -5.80 -9.41 4.09
C PHE A 76 -5.85 -8.91 2.64
N TYR A 77 -4.68 -8.60 2.08
CA TYR A 77 -4.52 -7.90 0.79
C TYR A 77 -3.60 -8.67 -0.15
N ASP A 78 -3.93 -8.63 -1.43
CA ASP A 78 -3.06 -9.10 -2.50
C ASP A 78 -1.92 -8.10 -2.75
N GLU A 79 -0.80 -8.53 -3.36
CA GLU A 79 0.39 -7.67 -3.50
C GLU A 79 0.25 -6.56 -4.56
N GLU A 80 -0.65 -6.75 -5.52
CA GLU A 80 -0.86 -5.87 -6.69
C GLU A 80 -1.72 -4.64 -6.37
N GLU A 81 -2.31 -4.60 -5.17
CA GLU A 81 -3.27 -3.58 -4.81
C GLU A 81 -2.57 -2.27 -4.40
N SER A 82 -2.70 -1.23 -5.24
CA SER A 82 -2.12 0.10 -5.00
C SER A 82 -2.52 0.71 -3.65
N THR A 83 -3.71 0.37 -3.16
CA THR A 83 -4.25 0.86 -1.88
C THR A 83 -3.60 0.21 -0.66
N ARG A 84 -2.89 -0.90 -0.84
CA ARG A 84 -2.24 -1.62 0.27
C ARG A 84 -1.24 -0.71 0.98
N VAL A 85 -0.46 0.07 0.23
CA VAL A 85 0.54 1.00 0.80
C VAL A 85 -0.16 2.02 1.69
N LEU A 86 -1.22 2.67 1.18
CA LEU A 86 -2.03 3.64 1.93
C LEU A 86 -2.63 3.03 3.22
N VAL A 87 -3.16 1.80 3.14
CA VAL A 87 -3.72 1.09 4.30
C VAL A 87 -2.67 0.81 5.35
N LEU A 88 -1.49 0.31 4.93
CA LEU A 88 -0.41 -0.02 5.86
C LEU A 88 0.19 1.23 6.50
N GLU A 89 0.40 2.30 5.74
CA GLU A 89 0.88 3.57 6.29
C GLU A 89 -0.12 4.18 7.28
N LEU A 90 -1.41 4.15 6.94
CA LEU A 90 -2.45 4.59 7.86
C LEU A 90 -2.45 3.76 9.16
N LEU A 91 -2.42 2.42 9.07
CA LEU A 91 -2.41 1.54 10.24
C LEU A 91 -1.15 1.67 11.10
N LYS A 92 0.02 1.91 10.49
CA LYS A 92 1.24 2.25 11.23
C LYS A 92 1.04 3.52 12.06
N LYS A 93 0.36 4.53 11.50
CA LYS A 93 0.04 5.75 12.23
C LYS A 93 -0.90 5.48 13.41
N TYR A 94 -1.93 4.64 13.23
CA TYR A 94 -2.80 4.20 14.33
C TYR A 94 -2.02 3.50 15.45
N GLN A 95 -1.13 2.56 15.09
CA GLN A 95 -0.28 1.86 16.05
C GLN A 95 0.68 2.81 16.78
N HIS A 96 1.21 3.83 16.09
CA HIS A 96 2.08 4.83 16.71
C HIS A 96 1.31 5.72 17.69
N ALA A 97 0.06 6.08 17.37
CA ALA A 97 -0.81 6.88 18.23
C ALA A 97 -1.29 6.11 19.47
N ASN A 98 -1.57 4.81 19.35
CA ASN A 98 -1.86 3.94 20.48
C ASN A 98 -1.28 2.52 20.27
N PRO A 99 -0.30 2.09 21.10
CA PRO A 99 0.33 0.77 21.01
C PRO A 99 -0.63 -0.43 21.16
N LEU A 100 -1.85 -0.21 21.68
CA LEU A 100 -2.90 -1.22 21.77
C LEU A 100 -3.50 -1.57 20.41
N VAL A 101 -3.33 -0.74 19.39
CA VAL A 101 -3.71 -1.05 18.01
C VAL A 101 -2.55 -1.80 17.35
N ARG A 102 -2.69 -3.11 17.20
CA ARG A 102 -1.71 -3.96 16.51
C ARG A 102 -2.23 -4.38 15.17
N PHE A 103 -1.37 -4.38 14.15
CA PHE A 103 -1.76 -4.91 12.85
C PHE A 103 -0.79 -5.97 12.33
N THR A 104 -1.33 -6.91 11.57
CA THR A 104 -0.58 -7.95 10.85
C THR A 104 -1.04 -8.00 9.41
N ALA A 105 -0.10 -7.96 8.47
CA ALA A 105 -0.39 -8.14 7.05
C ALA A 105 -0.27 -9.62 6.68
N VAL A 106 -1.27 -10.15 5.99
CA VAL A 106 -1.30 -11.52 5.47
C VAL A 106 -1.61 -11.47 4.00
N ASN A 107 -0.73 -12.04 3.17
CA ASN A 107 -0.93 -12.12 1.73
C ASN A 107 -1.59 -13.47 1.35
N PRO A 108 -2.82 -13.47 0.79
CA PRO A 108 -3.52 -14.71 0.44
C PRO A 108 -2.79 -15.57 -0.60
N LEU A 109 -2.12 -14.91 -1.54
CA LEU A 109 -1.45 -15.54 -2.67
C LEU A 109 -0.06 -16.08 -2.31
N ARG A 110 0.68 -15.37 -1.45
CA ARG A 110 2.03 -15.77 -1.04
C ARG A 110 2.06 -16.69 0.16
N GLU A 111 1.09 -16.54 1.07
CA GLU A 111 1.05 -17.26 2.35
C GLU A 111 -0.28 -18.04 2.50
N PRO A 112 -0.57 -19.01 1.60
CA PRO A 112 -1.87 -19.68 1.58
C PRO A 112 -2.18 -20.45 2.88
N ALA A 113 -1.16 -20.92 3.61
CA ALA A 113 -1.34 -21.58 4.90
C ALA A 113 -1.89 -20.63 5.97
N ARG A 114 -1.27 -19.45 6.12
CA ARG A 114 -1.75 -18.39 7.04
C ARG A 114 -3.09 -17.82 6.60
N ALA A 115 -3.28 -17.67 5.29
CA ALA A 115 -4.54 -17.22 4.73
C ALA A 115 -5.69 -18.17 5.08
N ARG A 116 -5.49 -19.49 4.96
CA ARG A 116 -6.50 -20.49 5.37
C ARG A 116 -6.81 -20.42 6.86
N GLU A 117 -5.83 -20.14 7.70
CA GLU A 117 -6.04 -19.94 9.13
C GLU A 117 -6.94 -18.73 9.40
N VAL A 118 -6.64 -17.57 8.81
CA VAL A 118 -7.46 -16.36 8.91
C VAL A 118 -8.87 -16.59 8.36
N ILE A 119 -9.00 -17.25 7.21
CA ILE A 119 -10.30 -17.58 6.60
C ILE A 119 -11.14 -18.45 7.53
N ARG A 120 -10.56 -19.48 8.16
CA ARG A 120 -11.29 -20.33 9.12
C ARG A 120 -11.64 -19.56 10.39
N ARG A 121 -10.68 -18.83 10.97
CA ARG A 121 -10.85 -18.08 12.21
C ARG A 121 -11.94 -17.02 12.09
N CYS A 122 -11.89 -16.26 10.99
CA CYS A 122 -12.82 -15.16 10.71
C CYS A 122 -14.05 -15.60 9.89
N ARG A 123 -14.23 -16.91 9.64
CA ARG A 123 -15.35 -17.49 8.87
C ARG A 123 -15.58 -16.79 7.53
N LEU A 124 -14.50 -16.46 6.83
CA LEU A 124 -14.54 -15.77 5.54
C LEU A 124 -14.85 -16.73 4.39
N PRO A 125 -15.35 -16.22 3.25
CA PRO A 125 -15.40 -16.99 2.02
C PRO A 125 -14.00 -17.45 1.57
N ALA A 126 -13.92 -18.61 0.91
CA ALA A 126 -12.65 -19.15 0.41
C ALA A 126 -11.93 -18.23 -0.60
N GLN A 127 -12.67 -17.34 -1.26
CA GLN A 127 -12.16 -16.38 -2.25
C GLN A 127 -12.07 -14.95 -1.71
N ALA A 128 -12.19 -14.77 -0.39
CA ALA A 128 -12.02 -13.47 0.26
C ALA A 128 -10.67 -12.86 -0.14
N ARG A 129 -10.68 -11.56 -0.41
CA ARG A 129 -9.49 -10.78 -0.78
C ARG A 129 -9.74 -9.30 -0.54
N ASN A 130 -8.66 -8.54 -0.36
CA ASN A 130 -8.69 -7.08 -0.22
C ASN A 130 -9.60 -6.61 0.92
N LEU A 131 -9.43 -7.23 2.08
CA LEU A 131 -10.20 -6.96 3.31
C LEU A 131 -9.25 -6.51 4.43
N ILE A 132 -9.75 -5.66 5.32
CA ILE A 132 -9.14 -5.37 6.61
C ILE A 132 -10.10 -5.83 7.69
N ILE A 133 -9.61 -6.64 8.62
CA ILE A 133 -10.40 -7.26 9.68
C ILE A 133 -9.95 -6.66 11.01
N PHE A 134 -10.88 -6.11 11.76
CA PHE A 134 -10.65 -5.56 13.10
C PHE A 134 -11.27 -6.52 14.12
N GLU A 135 -10.49 -6.94 15.11
CA GLU A 135 -10.88 -7.89 16.15
C GLU A 135 -10.54 -7.32 17.54
N ALA A 136 -11.54 -7.20 18.42
CA ALA A 136 -11.37 -6.81 19.82
C ALA A 136 -12.57 -7.29 20.65
N ASN A 137 -12.38 -7.62 21.94
CA ASN A 137 -13.49 -7.97 22.84
C ASN A 137 -14.48 -9.02 22.29
N GLN A 138 -13.97 -10.05 21.59
CA GLN A 138 -14.77 -11.08 20.88
C GLN A 138 -15.68 -10.56 19.76
N ARG A 139 -15.54 -9.30 19.36
CA ARG A 139 -16.23 -8.67 18.23
C ARG A 139 -15.29 -8.58 17.03
N MET A 140 -15.90 -8.58 15.86
CA MET A 140 -15.20 -8.48 14.59
C MET A 140 -15.92 -7.48 13.69
N GLN A 141 -15.15 -6.62 13.04
CA GLN A 141 -15.64 -5.73 11.99
C GLN A 141 -14.74 -5.85 10.76
N ILE A 142 -15.37 -5.99 9.58
CA ILE A 142 -14.64 -6.12 8.31
C ILE A 142 -14.83 -4.83 7.51
N VAL A 143 -13.72 -4.29 7.01
CA VAL A 143 -13.69 -3.16 6.08
C VAL A 143 -13.18 -3.68 4.74
N THR A 144 -13.95 -3.47 3.67
CA THR A 144 -13.59 -3.91 2.32
C THR A 144 -12.84 -2.82 1.56
N HIS A 145 -12.05 -3.21 0.57
CA HIS A 145 -11.37 -2.25 -0.30
C HIS A 145 -12.32 -1.21 -0.92
N GLY A 146 -13.51 -1.62 -1.38
CA GLY A 146 -14.47 -0.72 -2.02
C GLY A 146 -15.02 0.36 -1.09
N GLN A 147 -14.96 0.17 0.23
CA GLN A 147 -15.34 1.21 1.20
C GLN A 147 -14.24 2.27 1.33
N LEU A 148 -12.98 1.91 1.07
CA LEU A 148 -11.85 2.81 1.21
C LEU A 148 -11.64 3.74 0.02
N THR A 149 -12.27 3.45 -1.11
CA THR A 149 -12.08 4.17 -2.37
C THR A 149 -13.37 4.84 -2.80
N LYS A 150 -13.37 6.18 -2.83
CA LYS A 150 -14.42 6.92 -3.51
C LYS A 150 -14.07 7.00 -4.99
N MET A 151 -14.96 6.48 -5.83
CA MET A 151 -14.88 6.61 -7.28
C MET A 151 -15.88 7.67 -7.71
N ASP A 152 -15.41 8.82 -8.20
CA ASP A 152 -16.29 9.79 -8.84
C ASP A 152 -16.25 9.55 -10.36
N ALA A 153 -17.43 9.44 -10.95
CA ALA A 153 -17.59 9.39 -12.40
C ALA A 153 -17.61 10.83 -12.91
N SER A 154 -16.54 11.26 -13.58
CA SER A 154 -16.49 12.55 -14.26
C SER A 154 -16.51 12.32 -15.76
N ARG A 155 -17.25 13.16 -16.49
CA ARG A 155 -17.20 13.14 -17.96
C ARG A 155 -16.01 13.97 -18.43
N THR A 156 -15.15 13.36 -19.22
CA THR A 156 -14.09 14.07 -19.93
C THR A 156 -14.70 15.03 -20.95
N ALA A 157 -13.96 16.05 -21.39
CA ALA A 157 -14.39 17.00 -22.43
C ALA A 157 -14.83 16.32 -23.76
N LYS A 158 -14.42 15.06 -23.99
CA LYS A 158 -14.84 14.23 -25.13
C LYS A 158 -16.13 13.42 -24.90
N GLY A 159 -16.76 13.53 -23.73
CA GLY A 159 -17.97 12.79 -23.37
C GLY A 159 -17.73 11.43 -22.71
N ASP A 160 -16.48 10.96 -22.65
CA ASP A 160 -16.13 9.68 -22.03
C ASP A 160 -16.31 9.74 -20.51
N LEU A 161 -17.02 8.73 -19.97
CA LEU A 161 -17.12 8.52 -18.53
C LEU A 161 -15.78 8.01 -18.00
N VAL A 162 -15.11 8.82 -17.20
CA VAL A 162 -13.87 8.48 -16.52
C VAL A 162 -14.13 8.35 -15.03
N PHE A 163 -13.90 7.16 -14.50
CA PHE A 163 -13.91 6.92 -13.07
C PHE A 163 -12.55 7.31 -12.51
N LYS A 164 -12.48 8.45 -11.83
CA LYS A 164 -11.27 8.88 -11.13
C LYS A 164 -11.43 8.58 -9.65
N ARG A 165 -10.40 7.94 -9.06
CA ARG A 165 -10.31 7.80 -7.61
C ARG A 165 -10.09 9.19 -7.02
N THR A 166 -11.06 9.70 -6.26
CA THR A 166 -11.06 11.09 -5.79
C THR A 166 -10.63 11.23 -4.34
N ALA A 167 -10.87 10.23 -3.49
CA ALA A 167 -10.47 10.27 -2.09
C ALA A 167 -10.22 8.88 -1.50
N PHE A 168 -9.33 8.82 -0.51
CA PHE A 168 -9.12 7.66 0.36
C PHE A 168 -9.87 7.87 1.66
N LEU A 169 -10.86 7.03 1.95
CA LEU A 169 -11.73 7.13 3.14
C LEU A 169 -11.24 6.24 4.29
N GLY A 170 -9.92 5.97 4.34
CA GLY A 170 -9.29 5.08 5.31
C GLY A 170 -9.59 5.44 6.76
N GLU A 171 -9.33 6.69 7.16
CA GLU A 171 -9.51 7.13 8.54
C GLU A 171 -10.95 6.94 9.01
N LEU A 172 -11.93 7.35 8.19
CA LEU A 172 -13.35 7.24 8.51
C LEU A 172 -13.74 5.79 8.82
N HIS A 173 -13.37 4.86 7.93
CA HIS A 173 -13.75 3.46 8.09
C HIS A 173 -12.96 2.76 9.19
N PHE A 174 -11.68 3.08 9.38
CA PHE A 174 -10.84 2.45 10.40
C PHE A 174 -11.23 2.92 11.80
N THR A 175 -11.38 4.24 12.01
CA THR A 175 -11.86 4.78 13.29
C THR A 175 -13.23 4.21 13.65
N SER A 176 -14.15 4.14 12.68
CA SER A 176 -15.47 3.53 12.88
C SER A 176 -15.37 2.04 13.25
N ALA A 177 -14.51 1.28 12.57
CA ALA A 177 -14.34 -0.14 12.84
C ALA A 177 -13.73 -0.40 14.23
N ILE A 178 -12.66 0.32 14.59
CA ILE A 178 -12.04 0.24 15.92
C ILE A 178 -13.08 0.59 16.98
N ASN A 179 -13.87 1.64 16.77
CA ASN A 179 -14.93 2.03 17.68
C ASN A 179 -15.98 0.93 17.85
N ALA A 180 -16.42 0.29 16.76
CA ALA A 180 -17.43 -0.77 16.79
C ALA A 180 -16.97 -2.05 17.54
N VAL A 181 -15.69 -2.41 17.42
CA VAL A 181 -15.14 -3.58 18.12
C VAL A 181 -14.74 -3.29 19.56
N SER A 182 -14.40 -2.04 19.86
CA SER A 182 -13.90 -1.63 21.18
C SER A 182 -15.02 -1.22 22.12
N ASN A 183 -15.99 -0.43 21.65
CA ASN A 183 -17.06 0.07 22.51
C ASN A 183 -18.17 -0.97 22.70
N PRO A 184 -18.60 -1.26 23.95
CA PRO A 184 -19.66 -2.22 24.23
C PRO A 184 -21.03 -1.74 23.73
N VAL A 185 -21.22 -0.42 23.55
CA VAL A 185 -22.46 0.20 23.09
C VAL A 185 -22.46 0.31 21.55
N MET A 186 -23.44 -0.31 20.90
CA MET A 186 -23.66 -0.17 19.45
C MET A 186 -23.92 1.30 19.09
N SER A 187 -22.97 1.94 18.41
CA SER A 187 -23.15 3.30 17.90
C SER A 187 -24.05 3.23 16.66
N ARG A 188 -25.38 3.29 16.89
CA ARG A 188 -26.38 3.43 15.84
C ARG A 188 -26.26 4.83 15.24
N VAL A 189 -25.50 4.97 14.16
CA VAL A 189 -25.41 6.23 13.43
C VAL A 189 -26.75 6.45 12.75
N TYR A 190 -27.57 7.33 13.32
CA TYR A 190 -28.70 7.92 12.61
C TYR A 190 -28.11 8.77 11.49
N PHE A 191 -28.23 8.29 10.25
CA PHE A 191 -28.14 9.18 9.11
C PHE A 191 -29.27 10.19 9.26
N LEU A 192 -28.94 11.43 9.62
CA LEU A 192 -29.80 12.55 9.31
C LEU A 192 -29.70 12.77 7.80
N THR A 193 -30.43 11.96 7.04
CA THR A 193 -30.72 12.23 5.64
C THR A 193 -31.69 13.41 5.62
N GLY A 194 -31.13 14.61 5.65
CA GLY A 194 -31.86 15.87 5.69
C GLY A 194 -31.55 16.74 4.47
N HIS A 195 -31.89 16.27 3.27
CA HIS A 195 -32.49 17.10 2.21
C HIS A 195 -33.01 16.22 1.08
N GLY A 196 -34.15 16.62 0.51
CA GLY A 196 -35.03 15.77 -0.28
C GLY A 196 -34.41 15.22 -1.56
N GLU A 197 -34.94 14.07 -2.01
CA GLU A 197 -35.71 14.01 -3.26
C GLU A 197 -36.19 12.59 -3.60
N HIS A 198 -37.45 12.55 -4.06
CA HIS A 198 -38.27 11.51 -4.70
C HIS A 198 -38.45 10.11 -4.06
N SER A 199 -39.62 9.93 -3.45
CA SER A 199 -40.23 8.62 -3.15
C SER A 199 -40.57 7.87 -4.46
N PRO A 200 -40.20 6.58 -4.60
CA PRO A 200 -40.56 5.75 -5.77
C PRO A 200 -42.00 5.19 -5.72
N THR A 201 -42.87 5.71 -4.86
CA THR A 201 -44.28 5.28 -4.79
C THR A 201 -45.19 6.38 -5.32
N ASN A 202 -45.13 6.59 -6.63
CA ASN A 202 -46.27 7.14 -7.35
C ASN A 202 -46.48 6.29 -8.62
N THR A 203 -47.00 5.09 -8.43
CA THR A 203 -47.66 4.36 -9.51
C THR A 203 -48.95 5.11 -9.81
N GLY A 204 -48.91 5.92 -10.87
CA GLY A 204 -50.09 6.54 -11.45
C GLY A 204 -51.10 5.46 -11.85
N SER A 205 -52.19 5.38 -11.10
CA SER A 205 -53.44 4.78 -11.55
C SER A 205 -54.22 5.90 -12.23
N ALA A 206 -54.11 6.01 -13.55
CA ALA A 206 -55.06 6.77 -14.36
C ALA A 206 -56.20 5.83 -14.75
N GLY A 207 -57.39 6.13 -14.24
CA GLY A 207 -58.66 5.81 -14.90
C GLY A 207 -59.05 6.94 -15.84
#